data_AF-A0A8B6FEB4-F1
#
_entry.id   AF-A0A8B6FEB4-F1
#
_cell.length_a   1.000
_cell.length_b   1.000
_cell.length_c   1.000
_cell.angle_alpha   90.00
_cell.angle_beta   90.00
_cell.angle_gamma   90.00
#
_symmetry.space_group_name_H-M   'P 1'
#
loop_
_entity.id
_entity.type
_entity.pdbx_description
1 polymer ?
#
loop_
_entity_poly.entity_id
_entity_poly.type
_entity_poly.pdbx_seq_one_letter_code
_entity_poly.pdbx_strand_id
1 'polypeptide(L)'
;MSDNMIDQHRGSTSVLEYDKDGDNWTLKMSYSGLPTKIFKFQPGKEFETTGYYDDVMKLMVTFESDSKCVVVEKCEMMDYKPFTTTREIKGDLMLTTVELESGVKMTSEFKRG
;
A
#
# COMPACT_ATOMS: atom_id res chain seq x y z
N MET A 1 7.36 14.01 -7.07
CA MET A 1 5.89 14.09 -7.24
C MET A 1 5.54 15.55 -7.50
N SER A 2 4.76 15.85 -8.54
CA SER A 2 4.39 17.25 -8.87
C SER A 2 3.17 17.69 -8.06
N ASP A 3 3.02 19.00 -7.82
CA ASP A 3 1.89 19.56 -7.06
C ASP A 3 0.53 19.21 -7.67
N ASN A 4 0.47 19.05 -8.99
CA ASN A 4 -0.73 18.62 -9.72
C ASN A 4 -1.21 17.21 -9.31
N MET A 5 -0.29 16.29 -8.99
CA MET A 5 -0.67 14.95 -8.52
C MET A 5 -1.27 14.99 -7.10
N ILE A 6 -0.80 15.90 -6.24
CA ILE A 6 -1.33 16.03 -4.88
C ILE A 6 -2.79 16.48 -4.93
N ASP A 7 -3.10 17.47 -5.77
CA ASP A 7 -4.46 17.99 -5.87
C ASP A 7 -5.44 17.01 -6.54
N GLN A 8 -4.98 16.16 -7.45
CA GLN A 8 -5.81 15.13 -8.07
C GLN A 8 -6.29 14.06 -7.08
N HIS A 9 -5.49 13.75 -6.06
CA HIS A 9 -5.80 12.68 -5.09
C HIS A 9 -6.27 13.21 -3.74
N ARG A 10 -6.28 14.53 -3.55
CA ARG A 10 -6.80 15.18 -2.36
C ARG A 10 -8.30 14.88 -2.22
N GLY A 11 -8.67 14.23 -1.12
CA GLY A 11 -10.07 13.84 -0.86
C GLY A 11 -10.54 12.59 -1.62
N SER A 12 -9.63 11.89 -2.30
CA SER A 12 -9.94 10.57 -2.84
C SER A 12 -10.28 9.59 -1.72
N THR A 13 -11.28 8.74 -1.96
CA THR A 13 -11.55 7.59 -1.09
C THR A 13 -10.90 6.35 -1.66
N SER A 14 -10.50 5.44 -0.79
CA SER A 14 -9.94 4.16 -1.17
C SER A 14 -10.56 3.01 -0.40
N VAL A 15 -10.59 1.85 -1.06
CA VAL A 15 -11.10 0.59 -0.51
C VAL A 15 -10.02 -0.46 -0.69
N LEU A 16 -9.72 -1.17 0.40
CA LEU A 16 -8.79 -2.28 0.44
C LEU A 16 -9.57 -3.57 0.73
N GLU A 17 -9.50 -4.53 -0.17
CA GLU A 17 -10.07 -5.86 -0.02
C GLU A 17 -8.93 -6.87 0.04
N TYR A 18 -8.89 -7.65 1.13
CA TYR A 18 -7.89 -8.69 1.34
C TYR A 18 -8.54 -10.06 1.25
N ASP A 19 -7.92 -10.96 0.50
CA ASP A 19 -8.29 -12.37 0.39
C ASP A 19 -7.04 -13.25 0.59
N LYS A 20 -7.23 -14.43 1.19
CA LYS A 20 -6.15 -15.36 1.53
C LYS A 20 -6.54 -16.77 1.09
N ASP A 21 -5.68 -17.38 0.28
CA ASP A 21 -5.77 -18.78 -0.16
C ASP A 21 -4.44 -19.49 0.15
N GLY A 22 -4.43 -20.24 1.27
CA GLY A 22 -3.22 -20.84 1.81
C GLY A 22 -2.17 -19.78 2.16
N ASP A 23 -0.99 -19.88 1.53
CA ASP A 23 0.12 -18.92 1.70
C ASP A 23 0.04 -17.73 0.74
N ASN A 24 -0.90 -17.76 -0.22
CA ASN A 24 -1.07 -16.69 -1.19
C ASN A 24 -2.08 -15.66 -0.69
N TRP A 25 -1.74 -14.40 -0.85
CA TRP A 25 -2.60 -13.27 -0.53
C TRP A 25 -2.93 -12.49 -1.79
N THR A 26 -4.18 -12.02 -1.84
CA THR A 26 -4.65 -11.07 -2.84
C THR A 26 -5.07 -9.79 -2.14
N LEU A 27 -4.48 -8.66 -2.52
CA LEU A 27 -4.94 -7.32 -2.16
C LEU A 27 -5.55 -6.67 -3.39
N LYS A 28 -6.85 -6.39 -3.34
CA LYS A 28 -7.52 -5.57 -4.33
C LYS A 28 -7.67 -4.16 -3.78
N MET A 29 -7.13 -3.19 -4.50
CA MET A 29 -7.04 -1.81 -4.08
C MET A 29 -7.75 -0.91 -5.11
N SER A 30 -8.73 -0.15 -4.63
CA SER A 30 -9.53 0.75 -5.45
C SER A 30 -9.40 2.16 -4.89
N TYR A 31 -9.10 3.13 -5.74
CA TYR A 31 -9.11 4.56 -5.42
C TYR A 31 -10.14 5.25 -6.30
N SER A 32 -10.79 6.28 -5.76
CA SER A 32 -11.69 7.12 -6.53
C SER A 32 -10.96 7.73 -7.73
N GLY A 33 -11.47 7.50 -8.95
CA GLY A 33 -10.90 8.03 -10.19
C GLY A 33 -9.71 7.24 -10.76
N LEU A 34 -9.31 6.12 -10.16
CA LEU A 34 -8.27 5.23 -10.70
C LEU A 34 -8.81 3.81 -10.95
N PRO A 35 -8.28 3.08 -11.96
CA PRO A 35 -8.63 1.67 -12.17
C PRO A 35 -8.25 0.82 -10.95
N THR A 36 -9.08 -0.14 -10.57
CA THR A 36 -8.73 -1.09 -9.51
C THR A 36 -7.45 -1.87 -9.86
N LYS A 37 -6.54 -2.01 -8.88
CA LYS A 37 -5.35 -2.84 -8.98
C LYS A 37 -5.48 -4.07 -8.09
N ILE A 38 -4.95 -5.19 -8.56
CA ILE A 38 -4.94 -6.46 -7.84
C ILE A 38 -3.48 -6.88 -7.67
N PHE A 39 -3.05 -7.01 -6.43
CA PHE A 39 -1.72 -7.46 -6.05
C PHE A 39 -1.82 -8.88 -5.50
N LYS A 40 -1.06 -9.80 -6.07
CA LYS A 40 -0.93 -11.17 -5.56
C LYS A 40 0.47 -11.35 -5.00
N PHE A 41 0.57 -11.80 -3.76
CA PHE A 41 1.86 -11.90 -3.08
C PHE A 41 1.90 -13.05 -2.09
N GLN A 42 3.13 -13.43 -1.71
CA GLN A 42 3.40 -14.32 -0.58
C GLN A 42 4.18 -13.52 0.47
N PRO A 43 3.75 -13.53 1.75
CA PRO A 43 4.46 -12.80 2.79
C PRO A 43 5.93 -13.22 2.90
N GLY A 44 6.81 -12.25 3.12
CA GLY A 44 8.26 -12.43 3.21
C GLY A 44 8.97 -12.61 1.86
N LYS A 45 8.26 -12.58 0.72
CA LYS A 45 8.87 -12.64 -0.61
C LYS A 45 8.74 -11.30 -1.32
N GLU A 46 9.83 -10.84 -1.91
CA GLU A 46 9.82 -9.68 -2.80
C GLU A 46 9.12 -10.07 -4.12
N PHE A 47 8.31 -9.17 -4.66
CA PHE A 47 7.70 -9.30 -5.97
C PHE A 47 7.70 -7.96 -6.70
N GLU A 48 7.71 -8.03 -8.03
CA GLU A 48 7.62 -6.86 -8.91
C GLU A 48 6.20 -6.73 -9.47
N THR A 49 5.73 -5.49 -9.63
CA THR A 49 4.42 -5.16 -10.18
C THR A 49 4.45 -3.78 -10.83
N THR A 50 3.33 -3.38 -11.42
CA THR A 50 3.16 -2.08 -12.07
C THR A 50 2.22 -1.21 -11.25
N GLY A 51 2.69 -0.03 -10.85
CA GLY A 51 1.94 0.98 -10.12
C GLY A 51 0.78 1.58 -10.92
N TYR A 52 0.12 2.59 -10.36
CA TYR A 52 -1.00 3.27 -11.01
C TYR A 52 -0.58 4.17 -12.18
N TYR A 53 0.70 4.51 -12.27
CA TYR A 53 1.26 5.42 -13.27
C TYR A 53 2.19 4.69 -14.24
N ASP A 54 1.95 3.39 -14.43
CA ASP A 54 2.74 2.49 -15.26
C ASP A 54 4.23 2.38 -14.85
N ASP A 55 4.55 2.79 -13.62
CA ASP A 55 5.88 2.70 -13.03
C ASP A 55 6.14 1.30 -12.46
N VAL A 56 7.39 0.85 -12.55
CA VAL A 56 7.80 -0.41 -11.94
C VAL A 56 7.90 -0.25 -10.42
N MET A 57 7.25 -1.16 -9.69
CA MET A 57 7.27 -1.21 -8.23
C MET A 57 7.77 -2.57 -7.75
N LYS A 58 8.62 -2.58 -6.72
CA LYS A 58 9.02 -3.76 -5.97
C LYS A 58 8.47 -3.68 -4.56
N LEU A 59 7.83 -4.74 -4.10
CA LEU A 59 7.17 -4.79 -2.80
C LEU A 59 7.55 -6.06 -2.06
N MET A 60 7.66 -5.95 -0.73
CA MET A 60 7.72 -7.09 0.19
C MET A 60 6.76 -6.83 1.34
N VAL A 61 5.79 -7.73 1.52
CA VAL A 61 4.82 -7.67 2.62
C VAL A 61 5.25 -8.65 3.72
N THR A 62 5.33 -8.18 4.95
CA THR A 62 5.65 -9.00 6.13
C THR A 62 4.57 -8.81 7.18
N PHE A 63 4.00 -9.90 7.68
CA PHE A 63 3.10 -9.86 8.83
C PHE A 63 3.93 -9.98 10.11
N GLU A 64 3.89 -8.95 10.96
CA GLU A 64 4.53 -8.97 12.28
C GLU A 64 3.62 -9.63 13.33
N SER A 65 2.30 -9.58 13.10
CA SER A 65 1.26 -10.25 13.88
C SER A 65 -0.03 -10.35 13.05
N ASP A 66 -1.06 -11.00 13.59
CA ASP A 66 -2.38 -11.09 12.95
C ASP A 66 -3.03 -9.72 12.70
N SER A 67 -2.67 -8.71 13.49
CA SER A 67 -3.22 -7.36 13.40
C SER A 67 -2.24 -6.33 12.82
N LYS A 68 -1.04 -6.73 12.39
CA LYS A 68 -0.03 -5.77 11.90
C LYS A 68 0.79 -6.34 10.75
N CYS A 69 0.88 -5.57 9.66
CA CYS A 69 1.81 -5.84 8.58
C CYS A 69 2.65 -4.61 8.22
N VAL A 70 3.82 -4.89 7.65
CA VAL A 70 4.77 -3.92 7.14
C VAL A 70 4.99 -4.24 5.67
N VAL A 71 4.92 -3.23 4.82
CA VAL A 71 5.25 -3.32 3.41
C VAL A 71 6.46 -2.44 3.15
N VAL A 72 7.52 -3.02 2.59
CA VAL A 72 8.65 -2.27 2.05
C VAL A 72 8.42 -2.11 0.56
N GLU A 73 8.47 -0.87 0.08
CA GLU A 73 8.14 -0.50 -1.28
C GLU A 73 9.30 0.27 -1.92
N LYS A 74 9.59 -0.03 -3.18
CA LYS A 74 10.54 0.72 -4.03
C LYS A 74 9.87 0.97 -5.37
N CYS A 75 9.76 2.23 -5.78
CA CYS A 75 9.07 2.60 -7.02
C CYS A 75 10.01 3.39 -7.93
N GLU A 76 9.94 3.12 -9.22
CA GLU A 76 10.72 3.82 -10.24
C GLU A 76 10.51 5.34 -10.18
N MET A 77 9.27 5.78 -9.96
CA MET A 77 8.92 7.20 -9.85
C MET A 77 9.56 7.93 -8.64
N MET A 78 10.18 7.19 -7.71
CA MET A 78 10.91 7.71 -6.57
C MET A 78 12.39 7.30 -6.60
N ASP A 79 12.95 7.06 -7.78
CA ASP A 79 14.33 6.60 -7.99
C ASP A 79 14.66 5.31 -7.21
N TYR A 80 13.65 4.44 -7.01
CA TYR A 80 13.74 3.23 -6.20
C TYR A 80 14.20 3.43 -4.74
N LYS A 81 14.12 4.65 -4.21
CA LYS A 81 14.33 4.91 -2.78
C LYS A 81 13.24 4.17 -2.00
N PRO A 82 13.61 3.36 -0.98
CA PRO A 82 12.63 2.59 -0.27
C PRO A 82 11.77 3.49 0.61
N PHE A 83 10.54 3.06 0.84
CA PHE A 83 9.67 3.62 1.86
C PHE A 83 8.86 2.48 2.48
N THR A 84 8.31 2.75 3.65
CA THR A 84 7.62 1.72 4.43
C THR A 84 6.16 2.10 4.63
N THR A 85 5.27 1.16 4.35
CA THR A 85 3.86 1.25 4.71
C THR A 85 3.55 0.27 5.83
N THR A 86 3.22 0.77 7.01
CA THR A 86 2.71 -0.05 8.13
C THR A 86 1.20 -0.03 8.12
N ARG A 87 0.56 -1.21 8.23
CA ARG A 87 -0.88 -1.33 8.44
C ARG A 87 -1.14 -2.03 9.77
N GLU A 88 -1.94 -1.41 10.63
CA GLU A 88 -2.28 -1.92 11.95
C GLU A 88 -3.79 -1.89 12.17
N ILE A 89 -4.37 -3.03 12.54
CA ILE A 89 -5.80 -3.20 12.83
C ILE A 89 -6.05 -2.93 14.31
N LYS A 90 -6.96 -2.00 14.60
CA LYS A 90 -7.42 -1.63 15.95
C LYS A 90 -8.95 -1.69 15.97
N GLY A 91 -9.49 -2.85 16.34
CA GLY A 91 -10.93 -3.12 16.26
C GLY A 91 -11.44 -3.05 14.82
N ASP A 92 -12.34 -2.11 14.55
CA ASP A 92 -12.94 -1.88 13.23
C ASP A 92 -12.15 -0.89 12.37
N LEU A 93 -11.03 -0.37 12.87
CA LEU A 93 -10.16 0.54 12.14
C LEU A 93 -8.90 -0.18 11.67
N MET A 94 -8.45 0.15 10.46
CA MET A 94 -7.08 -0.09 10.02
C MET A 94 -6.38 1.25 9.84
N LEU A 95 -5.30 1.46 10.59
CA LEU A 95 -4.41 2.60 10.44
C LEU A 95 -3.31 2.22 9.46
N THR A 96 -3.16 2.99 8.39
CA THR A 96 -2.06 2.86 7.44
C THR A 96 -1.13 4.04 7.60
N THR A 97 0.15 3.79 7.86
CA THR A 97 1.18 4.84 7.97
C THR A 97 2.24 4.61 6.91
N VAL A 98 2.45 5.61 6.05
CA VAL A 98 3.55 5.66 5.09
C VAL A 98 4.67 6.48 5.70
N GLU A 99 5.89 5.94 5.69
CA GLU A 99 7.10 6.59 6.19
C GLU A 99 8.18 6.56 5.11
N LEU A 100 8.67 7.75 4.75
CA LEU A 100 9.82 7.91 3.85
C LEU A 100 11.13 7.82 4.64
N GLU A 101 12.24 7.51 3.98
CA GLU A 101 13.59 7.53 4.60
C GLU A 101 13.95 8.89 5.22
N SER A 102 13.34 9.98 4.75
CA SER A 102 13.52 11.32 5.33
C SER A 102 12.89 11.48 6.72
N GLY A 103 12.13 10.49 7.19
CA GLY A 103 11.36 10.54 8.45
C GLY A 103 10.00 11.22 8.33
N VAL A 104 9.62 11.70 7.14
CA VAL A 104 8.28 12.22 6.87
C VAL A 104 7.27 11.07 6.95
N LYS A 105 6.18 11.29 7.70
CA LYS A 105 5.11 10.30 7.89
C LYS A 105 3.75 10.86 7.47
N MET A 106 2.92 10.00 6.91
CA MET A 106 1.52 10.27 6.63
C MET A 106 0.67 9.10 7.10
N THR A 107 -0.47 9.38 7.72
CA THR A 107 -1.38 8.35 8.25
C THR A 107 -2.76 8.51 7.64
N SER A 108 -3.33 7.38 7.22
CA SER A 108 -4.70 7.24 6.72
C SER A 108 -5.47 6.22 7.55
N GLU A 109 -6.76 6.45 7.72
CA GLU A 109 -7.66 5.55 8.44
C GLU A 109 -8.65 4.88 7.49
N PHE A 110 -8.78 3.57 7.62
CA PHE A 110 -9.78 2.77 6.91
C PHE A 110 -10.75 2.19 7.92
N LYS A 111 -12.04 2.34 7.67
CA LYS A 111 -13.11 1.73 8.46
C LYS A 111 -13.51 0.41 7.81
N ARG A 112 -13.67 -0.64 8.61
CA ARG A 112 -14.24 -1.91 8.16
C ARG A 112 -15.66 -1.65 7.62
N GLY A 113 -15.88 -2.06 6.37
CA GLY A 113 -17.20 -2.03 5.71
C GLY A 113 -18.05 -3.23 6.06
#